data_AF-A0AAN6UGT9-F1
#
_entry.id   AF-A0AAN6UGT9-F1
#
_cell.length_a   1.000
_cell.length_b   1.000
_cell.length_c   1.000
_cell.angle_alpha   90.00
_cell.angle_beta   90.00
_cell.angle_gamma   90.00
#
_symmetry.space_group_name_H-M   'P 1'
#
loop_
_entity.id
_entity.type
_entity.pdbx_description
1 polymer ?
#
loop_
_entity_poly.entity_id
_entity_poly.type
_entity_poly.pdbx_seq_one_letter_code
_entity_poly.pdbx_strand_id
1 'polypeptide(L)'
;QPQIQPCRYKVGKVLGAGSYSVVKECIHIDTTRYYAAKVINKRLMAGREHMVRNEIAVLKKVSMGHQNILTLVDYFETMNNLYLVTDLALGGELFDRICRKGSYYESDAADLIRAVLSAVAYLHDHGIVHRDLKPENLLFRTPEDNADLLIADFGLSRIMDEEQFHVLTTTCGTPGYMAPEIFKKTGHGKPVDLWALGVITYFLLCGYTPFDRDSDFEEMQAILNADYSFTPLEYWRGVSDSAKDFIRRCLTIDPAKRMTAHEALQHPFVAGWARAAAAGGADADKGQNLLPTVKKNFNARRTLHAAIDTVRAINKLREGHAAGGGGGFMNGNRSREPASHHHGNDSGYGSAGTSTAPTGADVDMDDAPAPAPLPPAYAVPPSLRPGSEANRVVETSKGLWNGVGVPR
;
A
#
# COMPACT_ATOMS: atom_id res chain seq x y z
N GLN A 1 -14.00 -29.07 -19.89
CA GLN A 1 -14.26 -27.68 -20.30
C GLN A 1 -14.45 -26.85 -19.04
N PRO A 2 -13.85 -25.65 -18.93
CA PRO A 2 -14.12 -24.79 -17.79
C PRO A 2 -15.58 -24.33 -17.82
N GLN A 3 -16.24 -24.28 -16.66
CA GLN A 3 -17.63 -23.88 -16.57
C GLN A 3 -17.74 -22.36 -16.47
N ILE A 4 -18.39 -21.76 -17.47
CA ILE A 4 -18.73 -20.34 -17.44
C ILE A 4 -19.92 -20.16 -16.50
N GLN A 5 -19.80 -19.24 -15.54
CA GLN A 5 -20.84 -18.93 -14.57
C GLN A 5 -21.13 -17.43 -14.52
N PRO A 6 -22.32 -17.02 -14.05
CA PRO A 6 -22.60 -15.62 -13.75
C PRO A 6 -21.65 -15.08 -12.68
N CYS A 7 -21.12 -13.87 -12.88
CA CYS A 7 -20.33 -13.17 -11.88
C CYS A 7 -21.18 -12.88 -10.65
N ARG A 8 -20.69 -13.27 -9.47
CA ARG A 8 -21.36 -13.02 -8.18
C ARG A 8 -20.99 -11.67 -7.56
N TYR A 9 -20.07 -10.93 -8.17
CA TYR A 9 -19.60 -9.65 -7.65
C TYR A 9 -19.85 -8.52 -8.64
N LYS A 10 -20.30 -7.38 -8.12
CA LYS A 10 -20.32 -6.11 -8.84
C LYS A 10 -19.15 -5.26 -8.37
N VAL A 11 -18.30 -4.85 -9.29
CA VAL A 11 -17.11 -4.04 -9.00
C VAL A 11 -17.47 -2.55 -8.98
N GLY A 12 -16.91 -1.82 -8.02
CA GLY A 12 -17.11 -0.39 -7.78
C GLY A 12 -15.84 0.42 -8.01
N LYS A 13 -15.60 1.40 -7.13
CA LYS A 13 -14.49 2.36 -7.23
C LYS A 13 -13.12 1.69 -7.06
N VAL A 14 -12.09 2.33 -7.59
CA VAL A 14 -10.70 1.92 -7.36
C VAL A 14 -10.30 2.32 -5.95
N LEU A 15 -9.74 1.37 -5.19
CA LEU A 15 -9.20 1.57 -3.85
C LEU A 15 -7.68 1.79 -3.89
N GLY A 16 -6.99 1.15 -4.83
CA GLY A 16 -5.55 1.29 -5.03
C GLY A 16 -5.11 0.76 -6.39
N ALA A 17 -3.95 1.21 -6.86
CA ALA A 17 -3.34 0.75 -8.10
C ALA A 17 -1.85 0.49 -7.86
N GLY A 18 -1.41 -0.73 -8.15
CA GLY A 18 -0.01 -1.10 -8.20
C GLY A 18 0.46 -1.27 -9.65
N SER A 19 1.74 -1.59 -9.83
CA SER A 19 2.35 -1.76 -11.16
C SER A 19 1.66 -2.80 -12.04
N TYR A 20 1.04 -3.82 -11.42
CA TYR A 20 0.55 -5.02 -12.10
C TYR A 20 -0.87 -5.42 -11.70
N SER A 21 -1.48 -4.67 -10.79
CA SER A 21 -2.81 -4.98 -10.27
C SER A 21 -3.56 -3.72 -9.87
N VAL A 22 -4.88 -3.77 -9.99
CA VAL A 22 -5.77 -2.72 -9.48
C VAL A 22 -6.66 -3.33 -8.43
N VAL A 23 -6.71 -2.72 -7.25
CA VAL A 23 -7.63 -3.10 -6.18
C VAL A 23 -8.88 -2.25 -6.29
N LYS A 24 -10.03 -2.90 -6.35
CA LYS A 24 -11.34 -2.24 -6.47
C LYS A 24 -12.25 -2.68 -5.36
N GLU A 25 -13.12 -1.80 -4.91
CA GLU A 25 -14.26 -2.18 -4.07
C GLU A 25 -15.17 -3.11 -4.87
N CYS A 26 -15.76 -4.12 -4.24
CA CYS A 26 -16.82 -4.90 -4.86
C CYS A 26 -17.89 -5.31 -3.85
N ILE A 27 -19.08 -5.61 -4.36
CA ILE A 27 -20.23 -6.07 -3.58
C ILE A 27 -20.67 -7.43 -4.10
N HIS A 28 -20.86 -8.39 -3.21
CA HIS A 28 -21.46 -9.67 -3.58
C HIS A 28 -22.95 -9.47 -3.82
N ILE A 29 -23.43 -9.87 -5.01
CA ILE A 29 -24.77 -9.54 -5.51
C ILE A 29 -25.86 -10.13 -4.61
N ASP A 30 -25.72 -11.38 -4.20
CA ASP A 30 -26.77 -12.06 -3.41
C ASP A 30 -26.78 -11.65 -1.93
N THR A 31 -25.60 -11.43 -1.33
CA THR A 31 -25.46 -11.17 0.11
C THR A 31 -25.35 -9.69 0.46
N THR A 32 -25.23 -8.83 -0.56
CA THR A 32 -25.00 -7.38 -0.47
C THR A 32 -23.78 -6.97 0.38
N ARG A 33 -22.90 -7.92 0.71
CA ARG A 33 -21.70 -7.68 1.51
C ARG A 33 -20.57 -7.10 0.65
N TYR A 34 -19.86 -6.14 1.23
CA TYR A 34 -18.74 -5.43 0.61
C TYR A 34 -17.40 -6.14 0.83
N TYR A 35 -16.54 -6.06 -0.18
CA TYR A 35 -15.24 -6.71 -0.28
C TYR A 35 -14.26 -5.85 -1.08
N ALA A 36 -12.99 -6.26 -1.10
CA ALA A 36 -11.99 -5.74 -2.03
C ALA A 36 -11.66 -6.81 -3.08
N ALA A 37 -11.56 -6.42 -4.34
CA ALA A 37 -11.17 -7.28 -5.45
C ALA A 37 -9.85 -6.79 -6.03
N LYS A 38 -8.78 -7.57 -5.84
CA LYS A 38 -7.50 -7.38 -6.52
C LYS A 38 -7.59 -7.98 -7.91
N VAL A 39 -7.52 -7.12 -8.93
CA VAL A 39 -7.60 -7.49 -10.35
C VAL A 39 -6.19 -7.56 -10.92
N ILE A 40 -5.81 -8.73 -11.43
CA ILE A 40 -4.47 -9.02 -11.93
C ILE A 40 -4.57 -9.43 -13.40
N ASN A 41 -3.77 -8.81 -14.27
CA ASN A 41 -3.78 -9.15 -15.69
C ASN A 41 -3.09 -10.50 -15.93
N LYS A 42 -3.80 -11.42 -16.56
CA LYS A 42 -3.32 -12.77 -16.87
C LYS A 42 -2.09 -12.81 -17.77
N ARG A 43 -1.93 -11.82 -18.67
CA ARG A 43 -0.74 -11.74 -19.54
C ARG A 43 0.56 -11.65 -18.76
N LEU A 44 0.51 -11.09 -17.55
CA LEU A 44 1.68 -10.97 -16.67
C LEU A 44 2.09 -12.29 -16.02
N MET A 45 1.26 -13.33 -16.16
CA MET A 45 1.44 -14.65 -15.55
C MET A 45 1.61 -15.76 -16.61
N ALA A 46 1.79 -15.38 -17.87
CA ALA A 46 1.96 -16.32 -18.97
C ALA A 46 3.16 -17.24 -18.70
N GLY A 47 2.97 -18.55 -18.86
CA GLY A 47 3.98 -19.59 -18.58
C GLY A 47 4.13 -19.97 -17.10
N ARG A 48 3.49 -19.23 -16.18
CA ARG A 48 3.57 -19.43 -14.72
C ARG A 48 2.22 -19.75 -14.10
N GLU A 49 1.23 -20.06 -14.93
CA GLU A 49 -0.16 -20.21 -14.55
C GLU A 49 -0.37 -21.26 -13.47
N HIS A 50 0.35 -22.38 -13.56
CA HIS A 50 0.24 -23.50 -12.63
C HIS A 50 0.74 -23.13 -11.22
N MET A 51 1.81 -22.33 -11.13
CA MET A 51 2.32 -21.82 -9.85
C MET A 51 1.29 -20.89 -9.22
N VAL A 52 0.67 -20.00 -10.00
CA VAL A 52 -0.37 -19.08 -9.50
C VAL A 52 -1.55 -19.84 -8.90
N ARG A 53 -2.00 -20.94 -9.52
CA ARG A 53 -3.09 -21.74 -8.95
C ARG A 53 -2.72 -22.36 -7.59
N ASN A 54 -1.52 -22.94 -7.50
CA ASN A 54 -1.06 -23.58 -6.27
C ASN A 54 -0.96 -22.57 -5.14
N GLU A 55 -0.41 -21.38 -5.45
CA GLU A 55 -0.28 -20.31 -4.48
C GLU A 55 -1.64 -19.80 -4.00
N ILE A 56 -2.62 -19.59 -4.90
CA ILE A 56 -4.00 -19.21 -4.52
C ILE A 56 -4.65 -20.26 -3.61
N ALA A 57 -4.43 -21.55 -3.90
CA ALA A 57 -4.99 -22.63 -3.08
C ALA A 57 -4.39 -22.62 -1.67
N VAL A 58 -3.08 -22.41 -1.56
CA VAL A 58 -2.36 -22.26 -0.29
C VAL A 58 -2.83 -21.01 0.44
N LEU A 59 -2.92 -19.87 -0.26
CA LEU A 59 -3.42 -18.61 0.25
C LEU A 59 -4.80 -18.73 0.87
N LYS A 60 -5.75 -19.35 0.15
CA LYS A 60 -7.11 -19.55 0.63
C LYS A 60 -7.13 -20.30 1.97
N LYS A 61 -6.34 -21.36 2.08
CA LYS A 61 -6.26 -22.15 3.33
C LYS A 61 -5.66 -21.33 4.46
N VAL A 62 -4.56 -20.63 4.19
CA VAL A 62 -3.79 -19.93 5.22
C VAL A 62 -4.49 -18.66 5.68
N SER A 63 -5.14 -17.91 4.79
CA SER A 63 -5.78 -16.63 5.09
C SER A 63 -6.89 -16.70 6.13
N MET A 64 -7.48 -17.89 6.34
CA MET A 64 -8.56 -18.10 7.31
C MET A 64 -8.05 -18.50 8.71
N GLY A 65 -6.76 -18.79 8.87
CA GLY A 65 -6.22 -19.36 10.11
C GLY A 65 -5.57 -18.38 11.07
N HIS A 66 -5.55 -17.07 10.76
CA HIS A 66 -4.94 -16.08 11.64
C HIS A 66 -5.66 -14.71 11.59
N GLN A 67 -5.95 -14.14 12.76
CA GLN A 67 -6.75 -12.91 12.90
C GLN A 67 -6.11 -11.68 12.22
N ASN A 68 -4.78 -11.61 12.22
CA ASN A 68 -3.99 -10.50 11.65
C ASN A 68 -3.61 -10.73 10.18
N ILE A 69 -4.26 -11.66 9.48
CA ILE A 69 -4.09 -11.88 8.04
C ILE A 69 -5.37 -11.51 7.32
N LEU A 70 -5.26 -10.81 6.19
CA LEU A 70 -6.41 -10.46 5.38
C LEU A 70 -7.02 -11.70 4.73
N THR A 71 -8.28 -11.97 5.02
CA THR A 71 -8.97 -13.18 4.53
C THR A 71 -9.18 -13.13 3.02
N LEU A 72 -8.75 -14.18 2.30
CA LEU A 72 -9.17 -14.43 0.93
C LEU A 72 -10.53 -15.14 0.96
N VAL A 73 -11.57 -14.39 0.61
CA VAL A 73 -12.97 -14.85 0.62
C VAL A 73 -13.27 -15.71 -0.60
N ASP A 74 -12.82 -15.23 -1.77
CA ASP A 74 -13.12 -15.88 -3.04
C ASP A 74 -12.04 -15.57 -4.08
N TYR A 75 -12.00 -16.35 -5.16
CA TYR A 75 -11.20 -16.02 -6.33
C TYR A 75 -11.89 -16.52 -7.60
N PHE A 76 -11.78 -15.77 -8.68
CA PHE A 76 -12.32 -16.16 -9.97
C PHE A 76 -11.53 -15.55 -11.10
N GLU A 77 -11.78 -15.99 -12.32
CA GLU A 77 -11.09 -15.48 -13.49
C GLU A 77 -12.05 -15.12 -14.62
N THR A 78 -11.64 -14.14 -15.42
CA THR A 78 -12.21 -13.85 -16.74
C THR A 78 -11.23 -14.32 -17.81
N MET A 79 -11.53 -14.05 -19.09
CA MET A 79 -10.61 -14.34 -20.18
C MET A 79 -9.23 -13.71 -19.96
N ASN A 80 -9.19 -12.47 -19.44
CA ASN A 80 -7.97 -11.67 -19.38
C ASN A 80 -7.46 -11.37 -17.97
N ASN A 81 -8.29 -11.58 -16.93
CA ASN A 81 -7.94 -11.17 -15.57
C ASN A 81 -8.19 -12.28 -14.56
N LEU A 82 -7.38 -12.28 -13.51
CA LEU A 82 -7.60 -13.01 -12.27
C LEU A 82 -8.11 -12.01 -11.22
N TYR A 83 -9.10 -12.44 -10.43
CA TYR A 83 -9.68 -11.67 -9.34
C TYR A 83 -9.47 -12.42 -8.02
N LEU A 84 -8.86 -11.75 -7.06
CA LEU A 84 -8.78 -12.21 -5.67
C LEU A 84 -9.70 -11.33 -4.83
N VAL A 85 -10.72 -11.92 -4.22
CA VAL A 85 -11.70 -11.23 -3.39
C VAL A 85 -11.35 -11.42 -1.93
N THR A 86 -11.10 -10.33 -1.22
CA THR A 86 -10.73 -10.33 0.19
C THR A 86 -11.74 -9.56 1.03
N ASP A 87 -11.65 -9.71 2.35
CA ASP A 87 -12.29 -8.76 3.26
C ASP A 87 -11.91 -7.31 2.90
N LEU A 88 -12.85 -6.39 3.07
CA LEU A 88 -12.61 -4.96 2.89
C LEU A 88 -12.11 -4.35 4.21
N ALA A 89 -10.85 -3.91 4.24
CA ALA A 89 -10.28 -3.20 5.37
C ALA A 89 -10.66 -1.72 5.32
N LEU A 90 -11.41 -1.23 6.32
CA LEU A 90 -11.96 0.13 6.36
C LEU A 90 -11.21 1.05 7.34
N GLY A 91 -10.32 0.50 8.17
CA GLY A 91 -9.59 1.26 9.19
C GLY A 91 -8.46 2.14 8.65
N GLY A 92 -8.12 1.98 7.37
CA GLY A 92 -7.04 2.72 6.72
C GLY A 92 -5.65 2.16 7.06
N GLU A 93 -4.64 2.89 6.61
CA GLU A 93 -3.24 2.49 6.73
C GLU A 93 -2.69 2.70 8.15
N LEU A 94 -1.66 1.93 8.48
CA LEU A 94 -0.98 1.94 9.77
C LEU A 94 -0.63 3.35 10.26
N PHE A 95 -0.03 4.15 9.38
CA PHE A 95 0.53 5.45 9.77
C PHE A 95 -0.54 6.52 10.00
N ASP A 96 -1.54 6.59 9.13
CA ASP A 96 -2.66 7.52 9.29
C ASP A 96 -3.37 7.30 10.63
N ARG A 97 -3.40 6.06 11.10
CA ARG A 97 -3.97 5.68 12.39
C ARG A 97 -3.11 6.10 13.57
N ILE A 98 -1.80 5.95 13.48
CA ILE A 98 -0.87 6.48 14.49
C ILE A 98 -1.03 8.01 14.60
N CYS A 99 -1.13 8.71 13.47
CA CYS A 99 -1.33 10.16 13.44
C CYS A 99 -2.62 10.66 14.09
N ARG A 100 -3.68 9.85 14.11
CA ARG A 100 -4.96 10.22 14.75
C ARG A 100 -4.95 10.05 16.26
N LYS A 101 -4.02 9.28 16.82
CA LYS A 101 -3.90 9.12 18.28
C LYS A 101 -3.53 10.46 18.94
N GLY A 102 -3.92 10.62 20.20
CA GLY A 102 -3.46 11.75 21.04
C GLY A 102 -2.04 11.54 21.59
N SER A 103 -1.63 10.28 21.77
CA SER A 103 -0.31 9.88 22.23
C SER A 103 0.10 8.56 21.58
N TYR A 104 1.41 8.33 21.47
CA TYR A 104 1.97 7.12 20.89
C TYR A 104 3.28 6.78 21.60
N TYR A 105 3.38 5.56 22.12
CA TYR A 105 4.48 5.11 22.97
C TYR A 105 5.19 3.92 22.35
N GLU A 106 6.34 3.58 22.92
CA GLU A 106 7.09 2.37 22.52
C GLU A 106 6.24 1.10 22.68
N SER A 107 5.39 1.04 23.72
CA SER A 107 4.46 -0.06 23.93
C SER A 107 3.44 -0.21 22.79
N ASP A 108 2.95 0.90 22.24
CA ASP A 108 2.05 0.86 21.07
C ASP A 108 2.76 0.27 19.85
N ALA A 109 4.02 0.66 19.62
CA ALA A 109 4.83 0.11 18.54
C ALA A 109 5.07 -1.40 18.73
N ALA A 110 5.40 -1.82 19.97
CA ALA A 110 5.60 -3.22 20.29
C ALA A 110 4.35 -4.07 20.06
N ASP A 111 3.16 -3.57 20.40
CA ASP A 111 1.89 -4.28 20.16
C ASP A 111 1.59 -4.44 18.66
N LEU A 112 1.84 -3.40 17.87
CA LEU A 112 1.71 -3.47 16.41
C LEU A 112 2.68 -4.50 15.82
N ILE A 113 3.95 -4.43 16.20
CA ILE A 113 4.99 -5.37 15.74
C ILE A 113 4.67 -6.81 16.19
N ARG A 114 4.14 -7.01 17.40
CA ARG A 114 3.69 -8.32 17.88
C ARG A 114 2.59 -8.91 17.02
N ALA A 115 1.59 -8.11 16.64
CA ALA A 115 0.50 -8.55 15.77
C ALA A 115 1.01 -8.99 14.39
N VAL A 116 1.91 -8.19 13.78
CA VAL A 116 2.52 -8.53 12.48
C VAL A 116 3.41 -9.77 12.61
N LEU A 117 4.27 -9.85 13.64
CA LEU A 117 5.12 -11.01 13.89
C LEU A 117 4.33 -12.30 14.11
N SER A 118 3.20 -12.24 14.81
CA SER A 118 2.32 -13.40 15.00
C SER A 118 1.83 -13.96 13.67
N ALA A 119 1.36 -13.07 12.78
CA ALA A 119 0.94 -13.45 11.44
C ALA A 119 2.11 -13.96 10.58
N VAL A 120 3.27 -13.30 10.63
CA VAL A 120 4.47 -13.72 9.88
C VAL A 120 4.98 -15.08 10.35
N ALA A 121 5.01 -15.34 11.66
CA ALA A 121 5.38 -16.65 12.21
C ALA A 121 4.42 -17.73 11.70
N TYR A 122 3.12 -17.47 11.72
CA TYR A 122 2.12 -18.38 11.18
C TYR A 122 2.30 -18.63 9.67
N LEU A 123 2.57 -17.59 8.86
CA LEU A 123 2.89 -17.75 7.43
C LEU A 123 4.15 -18.62 7.23
N HIS A 124 5.19 -18.34 8.01
CA HIS A 124 6.46 -19.05 7.96
C HIS A 124 6.30 -20.53 8.32
N ASP A 125 5.48 -20.87 9.32
CA ASP A 125 5.17 -22.25 9.71
C ASP A 125 4.45 -23.01 8.59
N HIS A 126 3.71 -22.30 7.73
CA HIS A 126 3.07 -22.85 6.53
C HIS A 126 3.95 -22.79 5.27
N GLY A 127 5.23 -22.42 5.41
CA GLY A 127 6.18 -22.36 4.30
C GLY A 127 6.00 -21.16 3.37
N ILE A 128 5.20 -20.17 3.77
CA ILE A 128 4.95 -18.94 3.00
C ILE A 128 5.90 -17.85 3.47
N VAL A 129 6.43 -17.09 2.52
CA VAL A 129 7.23 -15.88 2.77
C VAL A 129 6.47 -14.72 2.15
N HIS A 130 6.29 -13.62 2.88
CA HIS A 130 5.49 -12.49 2.42
C HIS A 130 6.19 -11.71 1.29
N ARG A 131 7.48 -11.40 1.48
CA ARG A 131 8.40 -10.71 0.54
C ARG A 131 8.13 -9.23 0.27
N ASP A 132 6.91 -8.76 0.46
CA ASP A 132 6.55 -7.34 0.27
C ASP A 132 5.98 -6.71 1.56
N LEU A 133 6.60 -6.98 2.72
CA LEU A 133 6.17 -6.34 3.96
C LEU A 133 6.58 -4.86 3.95
N LYS A 134 5.59 -3.98 4.08
CA LYS A 134 5.74 -2.52 4.14
C LYS A 134 4.49 -1.90 4.77
N PRO A 135 4.56 -0.66 5.29
CA PRO A 135 3.42 -0.02 5.97
C PRO A 135 2.13 0.02 5.15
N GLU A 136 2.21 0.14 3.82
CA GLU A 136 1.10 0.17 2.88
C GLU A 136 0.31 -1.15 2.85
N ASN A 137 0.97 -2.26 3.19
CA ASN A 137 0.35 -3.60 3.29
C ASN A 137 -0.12 -3.93 4.72
N LEU A 138 -0.06 -2.97 5.65
CA LEU A 138 -0.53 -3.10 7.03
C LEU A 138 -1.77 -2.22 7.24
N LEU A 139 -2.94 -2.86 7.19
CA LEU A 139 -4.24 -2.17 7.19
C LEU A 139 -5.01 -2.49 8.47
N PHE A 140 -5.75 -1.52 9.00
CA PHE A 140 -6.68 -1.79 10.08
C PHE A 140 -8.01 -2.31 9.55
N ARG A 141 -8.54 -3.37 10.17
CA ARG A 141 -9.80 -3.99 9.76
C ARG A 141 -10.94 -2.98 9.72
N THR A 142 -11.04 -2.16 10.77
CA THR A 142 -12.14 -1.22 10.98
C THR A 142 -11.64 0.12 11.56
N PRO A 143 -12.45 1.20 11.53
CA PRO A 143 -12.03 2.52 12.01
C PRO A 143 -11.97 2.69 13.54
N GLU A 144 -12.45 1.73 14.34
CA GLU A 144 -12.45 1.82 15.80
C GLU A 144 -11.02 1.70 16.36
N ASP A 145 -10.71 2.41 17.44
CA ASP A 145 -9.34 2.50 17.98
C ASP A 145 -8.68 1.17 18.36
N ASN A 146 -9.49 0.16 18.71
CA ASN A 146 -9.06 -1.19 19.07
C ASN A 146 -9.08 -2.19 17.89
N ALA A 147 -9.24 -1.72 16.65
CA ALA A 147 -9.31 -2.57 15.48
C ALA A 147 -8.03 -3.42 15.27
N ASP A 148 -8.22 -4.64 14.79
CA ASP A 148 -7.12 -5.53 14.44
C ASP A 148 -6.31 -4.99 13.25
N LEU A 149 -4.99 -5.06 13.38
CA LEU A 149 -4.07 -4.87 12.26
C LEU A 149 -4.06 -6.12 11.37
N LEU A 150 -4.12 -5.94 10.06
CA LEU A 150 -4.15 -6.99 9.05
C LEU A 150 -2.95 -6.84 8.11
N ILE A 151 -2.29 -7.96 7.83
CA ILE A 151 -1.35 -8.09 6.72
C ILE A 151 -2.14 -8.37 5.45
N ALA A 152 -2.04 -7.47 4.48
CA ALA A 152 -2.62 -7.60 3.15
C ALA A 152 -1.57 -8.05 2.12
N ASP A 153 -2.03 -8.43 0.92
CA ASP A 153 -1.17 -8.60 -0.26
C ASP A 153 -0.04 -9.64 -0.16
N PHE A 154 -0.28 -10.71 0.61
CA PHE A 154 0.61 -11.87 0.67
C PHE A 154 0.34 -12.89 -0.47
N GLY A 155 1.39 -13.63 -0.84
CA GLY A 155 1.31 -14.86 -1.65
C GLY A 155 0.93 -14.73 -3.12
N LEU A 156 1.48 -13.75 -3.83
CA LEU A 156 1.75 -13.92 -5.28
C LEU A 156 3.13 -13.37 -5.68
N SER A 157 3.81 -12.69 -4.75
CA SER A 157 5.10 -12.02 -4.94
C SER A 157 6.15 -12.97 -5.50
N ARG A 158 6.21 -14.22 -4.98
CA ARG A 158 7.17 -15.23 -5.46
C ARG A 158 7.10 -15.49 -6.95
N ILE A 159 5.89 -15.59 -7.49
CA ILE A 159 5.68 -16.02 -8.87
C ILE A 159 5.92 -14.86 -9.82
N MET A 160 5.65 -13.63 -9.39
CA MET A 160 5.89 -12.42 -10.18
C MET A 160 7.39 -12.09 -10.28
N ASP A 161 8.14 -12.36 -9.21
CA ASP A 161 9.57 -12.02 -9.10
C ASP A 161 10.50 -12.85 -9.99
N GLU A 162 10.15 -14.09 -10.36
CA GLU A 162 11.07 -15.02 -11.06
C GLU A 162 11.58 -14.53 -12.43
N GLU A 163 10.88 -13.62 -13.13
CA GLU A 163 11.42 -12.93 -14.33
C GLU A 163 11.89 -11.49 -14.05
N GLN A 164 11.39 -10.83 -13.01
CA GLN A 164 11.68 -9.42 -12.73
C GLN A 164 13.06 -9.20 -12.12
N PHE A 165 13.72 -10.22 -11.55
CA PHE A 165 15.11 -10.10 -11.10
C PHE A 165 16.11 -9.77 -12.23
N HIS A 166 15.74 -9.94 -13.51
CA HIS A 166 16.52 -9.44 -14.64
C HIS A 166 16.27 -7.96 -14.97
N VAL A 167 15.20 -7.35 -14.45
CA VAL A 167 14.72 -5.98 -14.76
C VAL A 167 14.55 -5.10 -13.51
N LEU A 168 15.09 -5.50 -12.35
CA LEU A 168 15.13 -4.65 -11.14
C LEU A 168 16.02 -3.39 -11.30
N THR A 169 16.61 -3.16 -12.47
CA THR A 169 17.28 -1.92 -12.83
C THR A 169 16.32 -0.78 -13.20
N THR A 170 15.00 -1.02 -13.26
CA THR A 170 14.07 0.02 -13.73
C THR A 170 12.71 -0.04 -13.02
N THR A 171 12.64 0.70 -11.91
CA THR A 171 11.44 1.43 -11.47
C THR A 171 10.20 0.59 -11.07
N CYS A 172 10.28 -0.29 -10.08
CA CYS A 172 9.09 -0.93 -9.47
C CYS A 172 9.32 -1.34 -8.00
N GLY A 173 9.39 -0.38 -7.07
CA GLY A 173 9.34 -0.67 -5.63
C GLY A 173 9.96 0.44 -4.78
N THR A 174 9.60 0.52 -3.50
CA THR A 174 10.33 1.30 -2.49
C THR A 174 11.45 0.40 -1.95
N PRO A 175 12.70 0.52 -2.43
CA PRO A 175 13.78 -0.41 -2.08
C PRO A 175 14.10 -0.44 -0.57
N GLY A 176 13.73 0.60 0.17
CA GLY A 176 14.02 0.77 1.59
C GLY A 176 13.58 -0.36 2.54
N TYR A 177 12.65 -1.24 2.13
CA TYR A 177 12.22 -2.41 2.93
C TYR A 177 12.85 -3.74 2.49
N MET A 178 13.58 -3.77 1.36
CA MET A 178 14.16 -4.99 0.80
C MET A 178 15.44 -5.39 1.53
N ALA A 179 15.62 -6.70 1.73
CA ALA A 179 16.81 -7.25 2.41
C ALA A 179 18.05 -7.27 1.48
N PRO A 180 19.29 -7.22 2.02
CA PRO A 180 20.52 -7.20 1.23
C PRO A 180 20.66 -8.38 0.25
N GLU A 181 20.22 -9.57 0.65
CA GLU A 181 20.29 -10.79 -0.15
C GLU A 181 19.38 -10.76 -1.40
N ILE A 182 18.35 -9.91 -1.40
CA ILE A 182 17.50 -9.66 -2.58
C ILE A 182 18.35 -8.98 -3.67
N PHE A 183 19.10 -7.93 -3.33
CA PHE A 183 19.98 -7.24 -4.26
C PHE A 183 21.15 -8.11 -4.74
N LYS A 184 21.66 -8.99 -3.86
CA LYS A 184 22.75 -9.93 -4.19
C LYS A 184 22.26 -11.15 -5.00
N LYS A 185 20.94 -11.35 -5.13
CA LYS A 185 20.32 -12.52 -5.77
C LYS A 185 20.76 -13.86 -5.13
N THR A 186 21.10 -13.84 -3.85
CA THR A 186 21.63 -15.01 -3.12
C THR A 186 20.56 -15.75 -2.31
N GLY A 187 19.36 -15.20 -2.18
CA GLY A 187 18.25 -15.86 -1.49
C GLY A 187 17.06 -14.94 -1.24
N HIS A 188 15.90 -15.55 -0.98
CA HIS A 188 14.63 -14.85 -0.70
C HIS A 188 13.75 -15.65 0.29
N GLY A 189 14.39 -16.33 1.24
CA GLY A 189 13.72 -17.17 2.24
C GLY A 189 13.04 -16.34 3.33
N LYS A 190 12.48 -17.02 4.33
CA LYS A 190 11.83 -16.43 5.52
C LYS A 190 12.54 -15.21 6.14
N PRO A 191 13.88 -15.14 6.23
CA PRO A 191 14.58 -14.01 6.84
C PRO A 191 14.32 -12.65 6.17
N VAL A 192 13.87 -12.58 4.90
CA VAL A 192 13.62 -11.29 4.24
C VAL A 192 12.47 -10.52 4.89
N ASP A 193 11.47 -11.23 5.42
CA ASP A 193 10.33 -10.61 6.12
C ASP A 193 10.78 -9.98 7.44
N LEU A 194 11.81 -10.55 8.09
CA LEU A 194 12.36 -10.05 9.35
C LEU A 194 13.21 -8.80 9.13
N TRP A 195 13.89 -8.69 8.00
CA TRP A 195 14.55 -7.44 7.61
C TRP A 195 13.52 -6.32 7.45
N ALA A 196 12.46 -6.57 6.67
CA ALA A 196 11.39 -5.60 6.45
C ALA A 196 10.73 -5.17 7.77
N LEU A 197 10.50 -6.12 8.70
CA LEU A 197 10.01 -5.81 10.05
C LEU A 197 10.99 -4.96 10.87
N GLY A 198 12.29 -5.13 10.71
CA GLY A 198 13.31 -4.25 11.31
C GLY A 198 13.19 -2.81 10.80
N VAL A 199 13.02 -2.64 9.49
CA VAL A 199 12.80 -1.34 8.84
C VAL A 199 11.49 -0.69 9.31
N ILE A 200 10.40 -1.46 9.36
CA ILE A 200 9.09 -0.99 9.85
C ILE A 200 9.19 -0.58 11.33
N THR A 201 9.86 -1.38 12.17
CA THR A 201 10.02 -1.07 13.61
C THR A 201 10.82 0.21 13.81
N TYR A 202 11.91 0.37 13.06
CA TYR A 202 12.70 1.60 13.07
C TYR A 202 11.81 2.80 12.73
N PHE A 203 11.05 2.71 11.64
CA PHE A 203 10.14 3.75 11.20
C PHE A 203 9.03 4.07 12.22
N LEU A 204 8.45 3.06 12.86
CA LEU A 204 7.41 3.27 13.88
C LEU A 204 7.93 4.06 15.10
N LEU A 205 9.19 3.89 15.47
CA LEU A 205 9.76 4.53 16.66
C LEU A 205 10.21 5.97 16.43
N CYS A 206 10.59 6.34 15.19
CA CYS A 206 11.18 7.66 14.91
C CYS A 206 10.59 8.41 13.71
N GLY A 207 9.76 7.78 12.87
CA GLY A 207 9.07 8.40 11.73
C GLY A 207 9.87 8.55 10.42
N TYR A 208 11.03 7.89 10.29
CA TYR A 208 11.82 7.81 9.05
C TYR A 208 12.45 6.42 8.88
N THR A 209 12.87 6.04 7.67
CA THR A 209 13.47 4.73 7.42
C THR A 209 14.98 4.74 7.68
N PRO A 210 15.60 3.61 8.07
CA PRO A 210 17.04 3.53 8.42
C PRO A 210 17.98 3.80 7.24
N PHE A 211 17.55 3.51 6.01
CA PHE A 211 18.40 3.53 4.82
C PHE A 211 18.07 4.67 3.84
N ASP A 212 17.21 5.62 4.23
CA ASP A 212 16.86 6.76 3.39
C ASP A 212 18.12 7.55 2.99
N ARG A 213 18.29 7.80 1.69
CA ARG A 213 19.40 8.57 1.10
C ARG A 213 18.88 9.41 -0.08
N ASP A 214 19.70 10.33 -0.57
CA ASP A 214 19.32 11.24 -1.65
C ASP A 214 19.21 10.54 -3.02
N SER A 215 19.89 9.40 -3.19
CA SER A 215 19.83 8.59 -4.40
C SER A 215 19.54 7.11 -4.13
N ASP A 216 18.82 6.47 -5.05
CA ASP A 216 18.50 5.03 -5.00
C ASP A 216 19.77 4.17 -4.90
N PHE A 217 20.88 4.61 -5.52
CA PHE A 217 22.16 3.91 -5.46
C PHE A 217 22.78 3.97 -4.06
N GLU A 218 22.76 5.13 -3.41
CA GLU A 218 23.26 5.29 -2.04
C GLU A 218 22.38 4.56 -1.03
N GLU A 219 21.06 4.59 -1.19
CA GLU A 219 20.12 3.81 -0.37
C GLU A 219 20.43 2.31 -0.50
N MET A 220 20.62 1.81 -1.73
CA MET A 220 21.02 0.43 -1.96
C MET A 220 22.37 0.09 -1.31
N GLN A 221 23.38 0.97 -1.41
CA GLN A 221 24.67 0.76 -0.72
C GLN A 221 24.50 0.75 0.80
N ALA A 222 23.65 1.61 1.35
CA ALA A 222 23.36 1.65 2.77
C ALA A 222 22.69 0.34 3.23
N ILE A 223 21.73 -0.18 2.47
CA ILE A 223 21.10 -1.48 2.72
C ILE A 223 22.15 -2.60 2.70
N LEU A 224 22.96 -2.67 1.64
CA LEU A 224 23.96 -3.74 1.45
C LEU A 224 24.98 -3.84 2.58
N ASN A 225 25.30 -2.71 3.20
CA ASN A 225 26.26 -2.58 4.29
C ASN A 225 25.60 -2.50 5.69
N ALA A 226 24.26 -2.54 5.76
CA ALA A 226 23.50 -2.21 6.96
C ALA A 226 23.98 -0.89 7.61
N ASP A 227 24.25 0.12 6.78
CA ASP A 227 24.68 1.45 7.19
C ASP A 227 23.48 2.28 7.65
N TYR A 228 23.15 2.14 8.94
CA TYR A 228 22.17 2.94 9.62
C TYR A 228 22.66 3.27 11.02
N SER A 229 22.10 4.31 11.62
CA SER A 229 22.43 4.68 13.00
C SER A 229 21.20 5.26 13.68
N PHE A 230 21.13 5.15 15.01
CA PHE A 230 20.05 5.72 15.80
C PHE A 230 20.27 7.23 16.02
N THR A 231 20.34 7.97 14.91
CA THR A 231 20.64 9.41 14.88
C THR A 231 19.63 10.17 14.01
N PRO A 232 19.30 11.42 14.36
CA PRO A 232 19.88 12.22 15.46
C PRO A 232 19.36 11.79 16.84
N LEU A 233 20.18 12.03 17.87
CA LEU A 233 19.90 11.61 19.26
C LEU A 233 18.56 12.16 19.78
N GLU A 234 18.13 13.32 19.29
CA GLU A 234 16.83 13.92 19.63
C GLU A 234 15.63 13.01 19.32
N TYR A 235 15.70 12.19 18.27
CA TYR A 235 14.61 11.27 17.89
C TYR A 235 14.67 9.95 18.65
N TRP A 236 15.84 9.57 19.15
CA TRP A 236 16.10 8.26 19.75
C TRP A 236 16.34 8.30 21.27
N ARG A 237 16.28 9.49 21.89
CA ARG A 237 16.45 9.68 23.34
C ARG A 237 15.39 8.93 24.14
N GLY A 238 14.14 8.92 23.65
CA GLY A 238 13.01 8.27 24.30
C GLY A 238 12.82 6.80 23.97
N VAL A 239 13.70 6.22 23.15
CA VAL A 239 13.60 4.84 22.66
C VAL A 239 14.56 3.94 23.42
N SER A 240 14.05 2.84 23.97
CA SER A 240 14.80 1.93 24.82
C SER A 240 15.93 1.22 24.07
N ASP A 241 16.95 0.78 24.82
CA ASP A 241 18.00 -0.07 24.26
C ASP A 241 17.49 -1.44 23.83
N SER A 242 16.39 -1.91 24.44
CA SER A 242 15.69 -3.14 24.03
C SER A 242 15.09 -3.01 22.63
N ALA A 243 14.44 -1.90 22.32
CA ALA A 243 13.93 -1.64 20.97
C ALA A 243 15.06 -1.52 19.93
N LYS A 244 16.16 -0.84 20.30
CA LYS A 244 17.35 -0.73 19.45
C LYS A 244 18.02 -2.09 19.22
N ASP A 245 18.08 -2.95 20.23
CA ASP A 245 18.58 -4.33 20.11
C ASP A 245 17.72 -5.18 19.16
N PHE A 246 16.39 -5.09 19.30
CA PHE A 246 15.44 -5.76 18.39
C PHE A 246 15.71 -5.38 16.93
N ILE A 247 15.84 -4.08 16.65
CA ILE A 247 16.15 -3.59 15.30
C ILE A 247 17.48 -4.16 14.79
N ARG A 248 18.54 -4.16 15.61
CA ARG A 248 19.85 -4.72 15.21
C ARG A 248 19.78 -6.21 14.84
N ARG A 249 19.00 -6.99 15.59
CA ARG A 249 18.83 -8.43 15.32
C ARG A 249 18.00 -8.69 14.06
N CYS A 250 17.03 -7.82 13.75
CA CYS A 250 16.28 -7.85 12.49
C CYS A 250 17.13 -7.41 11.29
N LEU A 251 17.92 -6.33 11.44
CA LEU A 251 18.77 -5.75 10.38
C LEU A 251 20.17 -6.40 10.32
N THR A 252 20.25 -7.70 10.64
CA THR A 252 21.48 -8.47 10.49
C THR A 252 21.66 -8.88 9.03
N ILE A 253 22.82 -8.54 8.43
CA ILE A 253 23.11 -8.78 7.00
C ILE A 253 23.07 -10.27 6.67
N ASP A 254 23.70 -11.10 7.49
CA ASP A 254 23.74 -12.55 7.28
C ASP A 254 22.36 -13.15 7.58
N PRO A 255 21.61 -13.64 6.57
CA PRO A 255 20.26 -14.14 6.77
C PRO A 255 20.21 -15.40 7.66
N ALA A 256 21.32 -16.13 7.80
CA ALA A 256 21.39 -17.29 8.69
C ALA A 256 21.56 -16.91 10.16
N LYS A 257 22.04 -15.68 10.44
CA LYS A 257 22.18 -15.13 11.80
C LYS A 257 21.06 -14.17 12.17
N ARG A 258 20.31 -13.69 11.17
CA ARG A 258 19.12 -12.86 11.38
C ARG A 258 18.08 -13.67 12.14
N MET A 259 17.49 -13.04 13.17
CA MET A 259 16.50 -13.71 14.00
C MET A 259 15.30 -14.20 13.17
N THR A 260 14.67 -15.27 13.63
CA THR A 260 13.42 -15.82 13.09
C THR A 260 12.19 -15.09 13.67
N ALA A 261 11.01 -15.29 13.07
CA ALA A 261 9.76 -14.73 13.59
C ALA A 261 9.45 -15.21 15.02
N HIS A 262 9.70 -16.49 15.33
CA HIS A 262 9.49 -17.05 16.66
C HIS A 262 10.46 -16.47 17.70
N GLU A 263 11.74 -16.29 17.35
CA GLU A 263 12.71 -15.61 18.23
C GLU A 263 12.35 -14.14 18.45
N ALA A 264 11.88 -13.46 17.41
CA ALA A 264 11.42 -12.07 17.48
C ALA A 264 10.20 -11.90 18.39
N LEU A 265 9.25 -12.85 18.39
CA LEU A 265 8.11 -12.86 19.32
C LEU A 265 8.53 -12.98 20.79
N GLN A 266 9.65 -13.66 21.07
CA GLN A 266 10.17 -13.82 22.43
C GLN A 266 11.09 -12.67 22.87
N HIS A 267 11.44 -11.76 21.97
CA HIS A 267 12.36 -10.67 22.26
C HIS A 267 11.80 -9.74 23.36
N PRO A 268 12.60 -9.24 24.30
CA PRO A 268 12.13 -8.38 25.39
C PRO A 268 11.33 -7.15 24.94
N PHE A 269 11.70 -6.53 23.81
CA PHE A 269 10.92 -5.45 23.19
C PHE A 269 9.47 -5.84 22.88
N VAL A 270 9.22 -7.08 22.43
CA VAL A 270 7.89 -7.55 22.02
C VAL A 270 7.16 -8.22 23.18
N ALA A 271 7.83 -9.12 23.89
CA ALA A 271 7.25 -9.91 24.98
C ALA A 271 7.16 -9.14 26.31
N GLY A 272 8.05 -8.17 26.54
CA GLY A 272 8.14 -7.45 27.82
C GLY A 272 6.89 -6.65 28.13
N TRP A 273 6.39 -5.89 27.17
CA TRP A 273 5.15 -5.10 27.33
C TRP A 273 3.91 -5.98 27.52
N ALA A 274 3.81 -7.08 26.76
CA ALA A 274 2.70 -8.02 26.91
C ALA A 274 2.66 -8.66 28.31
N ARG A 275 3.82 -9.03 28.85
CA ARG A 275 3.94 -9.57 30.22
C ARG A 275 3.61 -8.52 31.29
N ALA A 276 4.08 -7.28 31.12
CA ALA A 276 3.78 -6.19 32.04
C ALA A 276 2.28 -5.85 32.06
N ALA A 277 1.63 -5.84 30.89
CA ALA A 277 0.19 -5.64 30.77
C ALA A 277 -0.60 -6.78 31.43
N ALA A 278 -0.21 -8.03 31.21
CA ALA A 278 -0.85 -9.20 31.83
C ALA A 278 -0.69 -9.25 33.36
N ALA A 279 0.39 -8.68 33.89
CA ALA A 279 0.67 -8.59 35.32
C ALA A 279 -0.11 -7.43 36.03
N GLY A 280 -1.01 -6.74 35.34
CA GLY A 280 -1.82 -5.66 35.92
C GLY A 280 -1.09 -4.33 36.08
N GLY A 281 0.12 -4.19 35.51
CA GLY A 281 0.92 -2.97 35.55
C GLY A 281 0.45 -1.90 34.55
N ALA A 282 -0.85 -1.61 34.49
CA ALA A 282 -1.44 -0.64 33.57
C ALA A 282 -0.94 0.82 33.82
N ASP A 283 -0.39 1.07 35.01
CA ASP A 283 0.28 2.32 35.44
C ASP A 283 1.82 2.28 35.33
N ALA A 284 2.38 1.27 34.64
CA ALA A 284 3.80 1.28 34.33
C ALA A 284 4.13 2.51 33.46
N ASP A 285 5.24 3.19 33.76
CA ASP A 285 5.77 4.29 32.97
C ASP A 285 5.80 3.90 31.49
N LYS A 286 4.87 4.48 30.71
CA LYS A 286 4.75 4.25 29.26
C LYS A 286 5.94 4.84 28.49
N GLY A 287 6.85 5.50 29.20
CA GLY A 287 8.00 6.18 28.64
C GLY A 287 7.60 7.46 27.93
N GLN A 288 8.45 7.89 27.01
CA GLN A 288 8.27 9.14 26.28
C GLN A 288 7.19 9.00 25.20
N ASN A 289 6.32 10.01 25.07
CA ASN A 289 5.41 10.11 23.93
C ASN A 289 6.20 10.40 22.65
N LEU A 290 6.25 9.42 21.75
CA LEU A 290 6.98 9.45 20.48
C LEU A 290 6.20 10.17 19.37
N LEU A 291 4.90 10.39 19.54
CA LEU A 291 4.02 10.94 18.50
C LEU A 291 4.51 12.26 17.88
N PRO A 292 5.01 13.26 18.64
CA PRO A 292 5.49 14.51 18.04
C PRO A 292 6.65 14.29 17.07
N THR A 293 7.62 13.44 17.45
CA THR A 293 8.77 13.08 16.63
C THR A 293 8.32 12.34 15.37
N VAL A 294 7.48 11.32 15.53
CA VAL A 294 6.98 10.48 14.43
C VAL A 294 6.19 11.32 13.42
N LYS A 295 5.29 12.21 13.88
CA LYS A 295 4.51 13.12 13.02
C LYS A 295 5.40 14.09 12.25
N LYS A 296 6.37 14.72 12.91
CA LYS A 296 7.28 15.70 12.29
C LYS A 296 8.04 15.04 11.13
N ASN A 297 8.64 13.89 11.39
CA ASN A 297 9.50 13.21 10.42
C ASN A 297 8.70 12.61 9.26
N PHE A 298 7.52 12.06 9.53
CA PHE A 298 6.67 11.55 8.46
C PHE A 298 6.11 12.63 7.55
N ASN A 299 5.59 13.73 8.10
CA ASN A 299 5.03 14.79 7.27
C ASN A 299 6.10 15.40 6.36
N ALA A 300 7.33 15.53 6.86
CA ALA A 300 8.48 15.91 6.04
C ALA A 300 8.71 14.90 4.90
N ARG A 301 8.73 13.59 5.21
CA ARG A 301 8.89 12.51 4.21
C ARG A 301 7.78 12.50 3.16
N ARG A 302 6.51 12.57 3.57
CA ARG A 302 5.34 12.56 2.67
C ARG A 302 5.34 13.76 1.74
N THR A 303 5.69 14.94 2.26
CA THR A 303 5.81 16.17 1.46
C THR A 303 6.93 16.05 0.43
N LEU A 304 8.07 15.47 0.83
CA LEU A 304 9.20 15.23 -0.06
C LEU A 304 8.88 14.21 -1.17
N HIS A 305 8.25 13.08 -0.83
CA HIS A 305 7.87 12.06 -1.81
C HIS A 305 6.83 12.59 -2.79
N ALA A 306 5.81 13.32 -2.32
CA ALA A 306 4.82 13.96 -3.18
C ALA A 306 5.47 14.96 -4.17
N ALA A 307 6.49 15.71 -3.73
CA ALA A 307 7.24 16.62 -4.59
C ALA A 307 8.06 15.86 -5.65
N ILE A 308 8.77 14.79 -5.25
CA ILE A 308 9.57 13.95 -6.15
C ILE A 308 8.68 13.24 -7.18
N ASP A 309 7.56 12.68 -6.76
CA ASP A 309 6.60 11.99 -7.65
C ASP A 309 5.97 12.97 -8.65
N THR A 310 5.68 14.20 -8.22
CA THR A 310 5.21 15.27 -9.12
C THR A 310 6.27 15.60 -10.17
N VAL A 311 7.54 15.74 -9.79
CA VAL A 311 8.64 16.01 -10.73
C VAL A 311 8.86 14.83 -11.69
N ARG A 312 8.82 13.59 -11.20
CA ARG A 312 8.90 12.38 -12.05
C ARG A 312 7.73 12.30 -13.04
N ALA A 313 6.51 12.62 -12.60
CA ALA A 313 5.34 12.66 -13.48
C ALA A 313 5.47 13.73 -14.56
N ILE A 314 5.97 14.93 -14.22
CA ILE A 314 6.24 16.01 -15.18
C ILE A 314 7.31 15.59 -16.21
N ASN A 315 8.39 14.94 -15.77
CA ASN A 315 9.44 14.45 -16.66
C ASN A 315 8.91 13.36 -17.60
N LYS A 316 8.09 12.43 -17.11
CA LYS A 316 7.44 11.40 -17.92
C LYS A 316 6.45 11.98 -18.94
N LEU A 317 5.76 13.07 -18.59
CA LEU A 317 4.89 13.81 -19.52
C LEU A 317 5.71 14.55 -20.60
N ARG A 318 6.88 15.09 -20.26
CA ARG A 318 7.82 15.71 -21.20
C ARG A 318 8.41 14.71 -22.19
N GLU A 319 8.78 13.52 -21.72
CA GLU A 319 9.24 12.41 -22.56
C GLU A 319 8.11 11.91 -23.50
N GLY A 320 6.87 11.89 -23.01
CA GLY A 320 5.69 11.58 -23.82
C GLY A 320 5.41 12.59 -24.94
N HIS A 321 5.77 13.86 -24.78
CA HIS A 321 5.66 14.88 -25.84
C HIS A 321 6.82 14.81 -26.85
N ALA A 322 7.99 14.30 -26.46
CA ALA A 322 9.12 14.10 -27.38
C ALA A 322 8.92 12.88 -28.30
N ALA A 323 8.11 11.90 -27.89
CA ALA A 323 7.82 10.68 -28.66
C ALA A 323 6.58 10.78 -29.59
N GLY A 324 5.90 11.94 -29.61
CA GLY A 324 4.64 12.13 -30.35
C GLY A 324 4.66 13.37 -31.25
N GLY A 325 5.52 13.39 -32.28
CA GLY A 325 5.50 14.47 -33.28
C GLY A 325 6.51 14.25 -34.41
N GLY A 326 6.14 13.43 -35.40
CA GLY A 326 6.94 13.20 -36.61
C GLY A 326 6.16 13.52 -37.89
N GLY A 327 6.64 14.54 -38.63
CA GLY A 327 6.33 14.84 -40.04
C GLY A 327 5.88 16.30 -40.25
N GLY A 328 6.48 17.17 -41.06
CA GLY A 328 7.66 17.12 -41.95
C GLY A 328 7.71 18.42 -42.80
N PHE A 329 8.91 18.77 -43.27
CA PHE A 329 9.30 19.67 -44.39
C PHE A 329 9.51 21.20 -44.21
N MET A 330 10.80 21.59 -44.33
CA MET A 330 11.45 22.68 -45.13
C MET A 330 10.76 24.07 -45.21
N ASN A 331 11.42 25.22 -44.95
CA ASN A 331 12.51 25.79 -45.76
C ASN A 331 13.14 27.07 -45.13
N GLY A 332 14.47 27.19 -45.25
CA GLY A 332 15.29 28.37 -45.58
C GLY A 332 14.98 29.82 -45.16
N ASN A 333 15.97 30.39 -44.44
CA ASN A 333 16.68 31.67 -44.69
C ASN A 333 16.16 33.02 -44.14
N ARG A 334 17.11 33.72 -43.46
CA ARG A 334 17.25 35.19 -43.25
C ARG A 334 16.23 35.84 -42.29
N SER A 335 16.53 36.72 -41.33
CA SER A 335 17.66 37.62 -41.07
C SER A 335 17.57 38.19 -39.63
N ARG A 336 18.74 38.52 -39.06
CA ARG A 336 19.10 39.69 -38.22
C ARG A 336 18.26 40.08 -36.98
N GLU A 337 18.95 40.15 -35.84
CA GLU A 337 18.65 41.05 -34.72
C GLU A 337 18.56 42.52 -35.17
N PRO A 338 17.90 43.39 -34.39
CA PRO A 338 18.71 44.17 -33.45
C PRO A 338 18.08 44.36 -32.06
N ALA A 339 18.98 44.69 -31.13
CA ALA A 339 18.73 45.10 -29.77
C ALA A 339 18.20 46.55 -29.64
N SER A 340 17.72 46.84 -28.43
CA SER A 340 18.00 48.04 -27.62
C SER A 340 16.86 49.02 -27.27
N HIS A 341 16.94 49.45 -26.01
CA HIS A 341 16.40 50.66 -25.35
C HIS A 341 14.92 50.66 -24.91
N HIS A 342 14.50 51.32 -23.83
CA HIS A 342 15.02 51.79 -22.52
C HIS A 342 13.83 52.55 -21.85
N HIS A 343 13.89 52.75 -20.52
CA HIS A 343 12.98 53.57 -19.68
C HIS A 343 11.57 53.01 -19.38
N GLY A 344 11.02 53.11 -18.17
CA GLY A 344 11.44 53.77 -16.93
C GLY A 344 10.21 54.34 -16.19
N ASN A 345 10.14 54.12 -14.87
CA ASN A 345 9.31 54.81 -13.85
C ASN A 345 7.77 54.69 -13.98
N ASP A 346 6.92 54.75 -12.96
CA ASP A 346 7.01 55.06 -11.52
C ASP A 346 5.67 54.65 -10.84
N SER A 347 5.67 54.55 -9.49
CA SER A 347 4.59 54.85 -8.50
C SER A 347 3.12 54.40 -8.74
N GLY A 348 2.29 54.00 -7.76
CA GLY A 348 2.30 54.18 -6.32
C GLY A 348 0.96 53.69 -5.69
N TYR A 349 0.94 53.70 -4.36
CA TYR A 349 -0.08 53.39 -3.35
C TYR A 349 -1.59 53.56 -3.65
N GLY A 350 -2.42 52.75 -2.96
CA GLY A 350 -3.60 53.30 -2.26
C GLY A 350 -4.93 52.50 -2.24
N SER A 351 -5.18 51.81 -1.12
CA SER A 351 -6.39 51.83 -0.27
C SER A 351 -7.82 51.48 -0.79
N ALA A 352 -8.39 50.50 -0.08
CA ALA A 352 -9.77 50.28 0.44
C ALA A 352 -10.97 51.15 0.01
N GLY A 353 -12.14 50.49 -0.14
CA GLY A 353 -13.45 51.14 -0.09
C GLY A 353 -14.64 50.24 -0.47
N THR A 354 -15.55 50.06 0.48
CA THR A 354 -16.80 49.27 0.57
C THR A 354 -18.02 49.79 -0.25
N SER A 355 -19.12 49.00 -0.19
CA SER A 355 -20.56 49.29 -0.45
C SER A 355 -21.09 48.73 -1.79
N THR A 356 -22.32 48.20 -1.97
CA THR A 356 -23.59 48.16 -1.22
C THR A 356 -24.53 47.14 -1.88
N ALA A 357 -25.50 46.62 -1.11
CA ALA A 357 -26.63 45.78 -1.57
C ALA A 357 -27.76 46.61 -2.24
N PRO A 358 -28.78 45.94 -2.79
CA PRO A 358 -30.15 46.40 -2.60
C PRO A 358 -31.13 45.31 -2.11
N THR A 359 -32.05 45.77 -1.25
CA THR A 359 -33.35 45.24 -0.81
C THR A 359 -34.35 45.14 -1.99
N GLY A 360 -35.44 44.38 -2.01
CA GLY A 360 -36.17 43.53 -1.06
C GLY A 360 -37.49 43.06 -1.73
N ALA A 361 -38.25 42.16 -1.10
CA ALA A 361 -39.72 42.04 -1.16
C ALA A 361 -40.18 40.71 -0.53
N ASP A 362 -41.01 40.81 0.49
CA ASP A 362 -41.74 39.72 1.14
C ASP A 362 -42.86 39.17 0.24
N VAL A 363 -43.08 37.85 0.27
CA VAL A 363 -44.32 37.21 -0.18
C VAL A 363 -44.65 36.02 0.72
N ASP A 364 -45.93 35.96 1.09
CA ASP A 364 -46.58 35.11 2.08
C ASP A 364 -46.33 33.60 1.95
N MET A 365 -46.13 32.95 3.10
CA MET A 365 -46.27 31.50 3.29
C MET A 365 -47.71 31.19 3.69
N ASP A 366 -48.45 30.49 2.82
CA ASP A 366 -49.34 29.38 3.17
C ASP A 366 -49.91 28.75 1.89
N ASP A 367 -50.18 27.44 1.93
CA ASP A 367 -50.59 26.53 0.85
C ASP A 367 -49.55 26.08 -0.19
N ALA A 368 -48.86 24.97 0.11
CA ALA A 368 -48.31 24.05 -0.89
C ALA A 368 -48.70 22.58 -0.55
N PRO A 369 -49.20 21.79 -1.52
CA PRO A 369 -49.65 20.42 -1.27
C PRO A 369 -48.46 19.45 -1.08
N ALA A 370 -48.67 18.42 -0.26
CA ALA A 370 -47.67 17.39 0.04
C ALA A 370 -47.15 16.66 -1.23
N PRO A 371 -45.85 16.34 -1.31
CA PRO A 371 -45.28 15.66 -2.48
C PRO A 371 -45.78 14.22 -2.59
N ALA A 372 -46.09 13.80 -3.81
CA ALA A 372 -46.48 12.44 -4.16
C ALA A 372 -45.36 11.42 -3.84
N PRO A 373 -45.70 10.16 -3.50
CA PRO A 373 -44.68 9.15 -3.19
C PRO A 373 -43.84 8.80 -4.42
N LEU A 374 -42.51 8.78 -4.24
CA LEU A 374 -41.54 8.40 -5.26
C LEU A 374 -41.72 6.92 -5.67
N PRO A 375 -41.53 6.56 -6.96
CA PRO A 375 -41.56 5.18 -7.42
C PRO A 375 -40.35 4.39 -6.89
N PRO A 376 -40.42 3.05 -6.79
CA PRO A 376 -39.36 2.23 -6.20
C PRO A 376 -38.11 2.24 -7.08
N ALA A 377 -37.17 3.12 -6.75
CA ALA A 377 -35.83 3.12 -7.32
C ALA A 377 -35.00 2.04 -6.64
N TYR A 378 -35.00 0.79 -7.14
CA TYR A 378 -33.90 -0.20 -7.04
C TYR A 378 -34.23 -1.45 -7.89
N ALA A 379 -34.52 -1.28 -9.17
CA ALA A 379 -34.51 -2.42 -10.10
C ALA A 379 -33.11 -2.55 -10.71
N VAL A 380 -32.46 -3.71 -10.53
CA VAL A 380 -31.17 -4.02 -11.14
C VAL A 380 -31.28 -3.90 -12.66
N PRO A 381 -30.44 -3.06 -13.33
CA PRO A 381 -30.43 -2.92 -14.77
C PRO A 381 -30.32 -4.29 -15.46
N PRO A 382 -31.04 -4.56 -16.57
CA PRO A 382 -31.05 -5.86 -17.24
C PRO A 382 -29.65 -6.40 -17.59
N SER A 383 -28.71 -5.51 -17.91
CA SER A 383 -27.30 -5.85 -18.19
C SER A 383 -26.53 -6.37 -16.98
N LEU A 384 -27.02 -6.13 -15.76
CA LEU A 384 -26.41 -6.47 -14.47
C LEU A 384 -27.12 -7.63 -13.75
N ARG A 385 -28.12 -8.26 -14.39
CA ARG A 385 -28.82 -9.43 -13.84
C ARG A 385 -27.98 -10.71 -14.01
N PRO A 386 -28.09 -11.69 -13.10
CA PRO A 386 -27.46 -13.00 -13.27
C PRO A 386 -27.86 -13.64 -14.62
N GLY A 387 -26.89 -14.10 -15.41
CA GLY A 387 -27.13 -14.75 -16.72
C GLY A 387 -26.96 -13.85 -17.96
N SER A 388 -26.78 -12.53 -17.80
CA SER A 388 -26.37 -11.60 -18.87
C SER A 388 -25.01 -12.03 -19.48
N GLU A 389 -24.90 -12.05 -20.81
CA GLU A 389 -23.65 -12.38 -21.51
C GLU A 389 -22.48 -11.47 -21.10
N ALA A 390 -22.77 -10.22 -20.71
CA ALA A 390 -21.77 -9.25 -20.26
C ALA A 390 -21.20 -9.53 -18.86
N ASN A 391 -21.83 -10.42 -18.07
CA ASN A 391 -21.42 -10.74 -16.69
C ASN A 391 -20.92 -12.17 -16.52
N ARG A 392 -20.56 -12.86 -17.61
CA ARG A 392 -20.05 -14.22 -17.55
C ARG A 392 -18.59 -14.22 -17.08
N VAL A 393 -18.31 -14.89 -15.97
CA VAL A 393 -16.96 -15.23 -15.47
C VAL A 393 -16.70 -16.71 -15.68
N VAL A 394 -15.45 -17.13 -15.73
CA VAL A 394 -15.11 -18.56 -15.80
C VAL A 394 -14.84 -19.03 -14.37
N GLU A 395 -15.74 -19.82 -13.80
CA GLU A 395 -15.52 -20.43 -12.48
C GLU A 395 -14.65 -21.68 -12.69
N THR A 396 -13.48 -21.71 -12.06
CA THR A 396 -12.58 -22.85 -12.15
C THR A 396 -12.32 -23.46 -10.78
N SER A 397 -13.39 -23.97 -10.17
CA SER A 397 -13.28 -25.02 -9.16
C SER A 397 -12.61 -26.29 -9.72
N LYS A 398 -12.50 -26.41 -11.05
CA LYS A 398 -11.65 -27.39 -11.76
C LYS A 398 -10.89 -26.74 -12.93
N GLY A 399 -9.73 -26.16 -12.63
CA GLY A 399 -8.71 -25.84 -13.64
C GLY A 399 -8.83 -24.44 -14.23
N LEU A 400 -8.22 -23.48 -13.53
CA LEU A 400 -7.80 -22.15 -14.02
C LEU A 400 -7.15 -22.33 -15.44
N TRP A 401 -7.28 -21.38 -16.37
CA TRP A 401 -6.57 -21.36 -17.67
C TRP A 401 -6.87 -22.49 -18.68
N ASN A 402 -8.13 -22.73 -19.00
CA ASN A 402 -8.49 -23.56 -20.17
C ASN A 402 -9.23 -22.72 -21.21
N GLY A 403 -8.53 -21.81 -21.89
CA GLY A 403 -9.15 -21.01 -22.92
C GLY A 403 -8.16 -20.22 -23.77
N VAL A 404 -7.73 -20.85 -24.88
CA VAL A 404 -7.11 -20.27 -26.09
C VAL A 404 -5.64 -19.82 -25.89
N GLY A 405 -4.63 -20.24 -26.67
CA GLY A 405 -4.52 -21.07 -27.87
C GLY A 405 -3.10 -20.88 -28.39
N VAL A 406 -2.33 -21.96 -28.54
CA VAL A 406 -1.00 -21.94 -29.16
C VAL A 406 -1.19 -21.68 -30.66
N PRO A 407 -0.62 -20.62 -31.26
CA PRO A 407 -0.52 -20.56 -32.71
C PRO A 407 0.48 -21.62 -33.14
N ARG A 408 0.06 -22.49 -34.05
CA ARG A 408 0.97 -23.42 -34.74
C ARG A 408 2.04 -22.68 -35.52
#